data_AF-A0A103XB71-F1
#
_entry.id   AF-A0A103XB71-F1
#
_cell.length_a   1.000
_cell.length_b   1.000
_cell.length_c   1.000
_cell.angle_alpha   90.00
_cell.angle_beta   90.00
_cell.angle_gamma   90.00
#
_symmetry.space_group_name_H-M   'P 1'
#
loop_
_entity.id
_entity.type
_entity.pdbx_description
1 polymer ?
#
loop_
_entity_poly.entity_id
_entity_poly.type
_entity_poly.pdbx_seq_one_letter_code
_entity_poly.pdbx_strand_id
1 'polypeptide(L)'
;MSRSSICFTLATLTLFFLSLAVADVVVLTEDSFEKEVGQDRGALVEFYAPWCGHCKKLAPEYEKLGASFKKSKSVLIGKVDCDEHKGVCSKYGVSGYPTIQWFPKGSLEPKKYEGARTAIALIEYVNLEGDLELIVFNIAIVSFSGTNVKIAAVPSSVVVLNSDNFDDIVLDDKKDVLVEFYAPWCGHCKSLAPTYESVAAAFKNEEDVVIANLDADNHKDLAEKYGVSGYPTLKFFPKNNKGGEDYEVGRDLDSFVSFINEKCGTSRDGKGQLTSNAGLIAELESLVKEFVSAGNDEKKALYAKIEEEVGKLTGSSARYGKIYVKAAKSCLSKGGDYAKNEIQRLERILAKSISPSKADEFTLKKNILSAFAA
;
A
#
# COMPACT_ATOMS: atom_id res chain seq x y z
N MET A 1 7.37 -74.45 -47.91
CA MET A 1 8.36 -73.71 -47.10
C MET A 1 7.61 -72.83 -46.12
N SER A 2 7.81 -73.08 -44.83
CA SER A 2 7.14 -72.46 -43.68
C SER A 2 7.24 -70.94 -43.65
N ARG A 3 6.14 -70.24 -43.36
CA ARG A 3 6.17 -68.90 -42.74
C ARG A 3 5.12 -68.83 -41.64
N SER A 4 5.64 -68.78 -40.40
CA SER A 4 4.91 -68.54 -39.15
C SER A 4 4.20 -67.19 -39.16
N SER A 5 2.94 -67.17 -38.73
CA SER A 5 2.18 -65.97 -38.38
C SER A 5 2.32 -65.72 -36.88
N ILE A 6 3.02 -64.66 -36.50
CA ILE A 6 3.18 -64.23 -35.10
C ILE A 6 2.06 -63.25 -34.76
N CYS A 7 1.36 -63.57 -33.67
CA CYS A 7 0.31 -62.80 -33.01
C CYS A 7 0.91 -61.60 -32.26
N PHE A 8 0.29 -60.42 -32.35
CA PHE A 8 0.53 -59.32 -31.42
C PHE A 8 -0.81 -58.77 -30.93
N THR A 9 -1.16 -59.13 -29.70
CA THR A 9 -2.22 -58.50 -28.90
C THR A 9 -1.69 -57.18 -28.35
N LEU A 10 -2.33 -56.06 -28.72
CA LEU A 10 -2.00 -54.73 -28.22
C LEU A 10 -2.71 -54.52 -26.87
N ALA A 11 -1.96 -54.57 -25.76
CA ALA A 11 -2.44 -54.15 -24.45
C ALA A 11 -2.20 -52.64 -24.29
N THR A 12 -3.27 -51.84 -24.29
CA THR A 12 -3.21 -50.41 -24.03
C THR A 12 -3.07 -50.16 -22.52
N LEU A 13 -1.89 -49.74 -22.09
CA LEU A 13 -1.59 -49.26 -20.74
C LEU A 13 -2.03 -47.78 -20.63
N THR A 14 -3.14 -47.51 -19.95
CA THR A 14 -3.58 -46.14 -19.64
C THR A 14 -2.78 -45.59 -18.45
N LEU A 15 -1.86 -44.67 -18.74
CA LEU A 15 -1.10 -43.91 -17.73
C LEU A 15 -2.00 -42.83 -17.12
N PHE A 16 -2.36 -42.96 -15.84
CA PHE A 16 -3.02 -41.90 -15.08
C PHE A 16 -1.96 -40.89 -14.64
N PHE A 17 -1.87 -39.74 -15.32
CA PHE A 17 -1.02 -38.63 -14.89
C PHE A 17 -1.70 -37.92 -13.70
N LEU A 18 -1.23 -38.20 -12.49
CA LEU A 18 -1.60 -37.42 -11.31
C LEU A 18 -0.86 -36.08 -11.38
N SER A 19 -1.58 -35.02 -11.72
CA SER A 19 -1.06 -33.65 -11.69
C SER A 19 -0.85 -33.22 -10.24
N LEU A 20 0.36 -33.41 -9.70
CA LEU A 20 0.78 -32.74 -8.46
C LEU A 20 0.90 -31.24 -8.74
N ALA A 21 -0.11 -30.47 -8.30
CA ALA A 21 0.00 -29.03 -8.21
C ALA A 21 1.09 -28.72 -7.18
N VAL A 22 2.25 -28.26 -7.64
CA VAL A 22 3.31 -27.74 -6.77
C VAL A 22 2.76 -26.48 -6.10
N ALA A 23 2.43 -26.57 -4.81
CA ALA A 23 2.10 -25.41 -4.01
C ALA A 23 3.33 -24.48 -3.97
N ASP A 24 3.08 -23.17 -4.05
CA ASP A 24 4.16 -22.17 -4.07
C ASP A 24 4.88 -22.06 -2.70
N VAL A 25 4.24 -22.58 -1.65
CA VAL A 25 4.86 -22.90 -0.36
C VAL A 25 4.99 -24.42 -0.25
N VAL A 26 6.22 -24.90 -0.10
CA VAL A 26 6.53 -26.33 0.01
C VAL A 26 6.06 -26.86 1.37
N VAL A 27 5.24 -27.91 1.37
CA VAL A 27 4.89 -28.62 2.61
C VAL A 27 6.05 -29.55 2.96
N LEU A 28 6.73 -29.23 4.05
CA LEU A 28 7.85 -29.98 4.58
C LEU A 28 7.34 -30.94 5.66
N THR A 29 7.81 -32.18 5.59
CA THR A 29 7.50 -33.25 6.54
C THR A 29 8.78 -33.67 7.24
N GLU A 30 8.66 -34.51 8.27
CA GLU A 30 9.82 -35.07 8.97
C GLU A 30 10.78 -35.80 8.01
N ASP A 31 10.25 -36.50 7.01
CA ASP A 31 11.06 -37.25 6.02
C ASP A 31 11.67 -36.39 4.91
N SER A 32 11.12 -35.19 4.65
CA SER A 32 11.55 -34.32 3.56
C SER A 32 12.34 -33.10 4.01
N PHE A 33 12.21 -32.69 5.28
CA PHE A 33 12.78 -31.43 5.77
C PHE A 33 14.27 -31.29 5.45
N GLU A 34 15.10 -32.21 5.94
CA GLU A 34 16.56 -32.12 5.76
C GLU A 34 17.01 -32.45 4.34
N LYS A 35 16.15 -33.03 3.50
CA LYS A 35 16.43 -33.23 2.07
C LYS A 35 16.24 -31.95 1.25
N GLU A 36 15.45 -31.02 1.76
CA GLU A 36 15.07 -29.78 1.08
C GLU A 36 15.70 -28.53 1.71
N VAL A 37 15.90 -28.54 3.03
CA VAL A 37 16.44 -27.45 3.85
C VAL A 37 17.90 -27.71 4.20
N GLY A 38 18.72 -26.65 4.25
CA GLY A 38 20.16 -26.74 4.51
C GLY A 38 20.98 -27.31 3.36
N GLN A 39 20.39 -27.36 2.16
CA GLN A 39 21.01 -27.88 0.94
C GLN A 39 21.63 -26.74 0.10
N ASP A 40 21.36 -26.69 -1.20
CA ASP A 40 21.97 -25.76 -2.17
C ASP A 40 21.28 -24.38 -2.26
N ARG A 41 20.23 -24.16 -1.45
CA ARG A 41 19.41 -22.95 -1.37
C ARG A 41 19.12 -22.57 0.09
N GLY A 42 18.91 -21.28 0.34
CA GLY A 42 18.38 -20.82 1.63
C GLY A 42 16.90 -21.17 1.76
N ALA A 43 16.40 -21.32 2.98
CA ALA A 43 14.99 -21.67 3.21
C ALA A 43 14.36 -20.83 4.31
N LEU A 44 13.19 -20.23 4.04
CA LEU A 44 12.34 -19.67 5.08
C LEU A 44 11.22 -20.67 5.40
N VAL A 45 11.15 -21.11 6.66
CA VAL A 45 10.20 -22.12 7.09
C VAL A 45 9.25 -21.58 8.16
N GLU A 46 7.94 -21.71 7.90
CA GLU A 46 6.88 -21.50 8.89
C GLU A 46 6.56 -22.81 9.61
N PHE A 47 6.71 -22.81 10.93
CA PHE A 47 6.25 -23.88 11.81
C PHE A 47 4.90 -23.49 12.40
N TYR A 48 3.85 -24.23 12.07
CA TYR A 48 2.46 -23.87 12.38
C TYR A 48 1.67 -25.04 12.98
N ALA A 49 0.46 -24.74 13.44
CA ALA A 49 -0.56 -25.74 13.79
C ALA A 49 -1.92 -25.37 13.16
N PRO A 50 -2.70 -26.31 12.59
CA PRO A 50 -3.94 -26.02 11.86
C PRO A 50 -5.01 -25.29 12.68
N TRP A 51 -5.04 -25.51 13.99
CA TRP A 51 -6.01 -24.88 14.88
C TRP A 51 -5.61 -23.45 15.31
N CYS A 52 -4.37 -23.01 15.06
CA CYS A 52 -3.87 -21.74 15.55
C CYS A 52 -4.41 -20.55 14.73
N GLY A 53 -5.16 -19.65 15.38
CA GLY A 53 -5.73 -18.45 14.75
C GLY A 53 -4.68 -17.50 14.15
N HIS A 54 -3.53 -17.33 14.81
CA HIS A 54 -2.44 -16.50 14.29
C HIS A 54 -1.78 -17.10 13.04
N CYS A 55 -1.71 -18.43 12.94
CA CYS A 55 -1.23 -19.13 11.73
C CYS A 55 -2.22 -18.91 10.58
N LYS A 56 -3.52 -19.04 10.84
CA LYS A 56 -4.57 -18.76 9.82
C LYS A 56 -4.51 -17.32 9.29
N LYS A 57 -4.17 -16.34 10.15
CA LYS A 57 -3.99 -14.94 9.74
C LYS A 57 -2.73 -14.74 8.88
N LEU A 58 -1.66 -15.47 9.16
CA LEU A 58 -0.40 -15.41 8.41
C LEU A 58 -0.48 -16.14 7.05
N ALA A 59 -1.20 -17.25 6.98
CA ALA A 59 -1.31 -18.09 5.78
C ALA A 59 -1.50 -17.31 4.46
N PRO A 60 -2.45 -16.36 4.31
CA PRO A 60 -2.58 -15.61 3.05
C PRO A 60 -1.36 -14.73 2.72
N GLU A 61 -0.64 -14.22 3.71
CA GLU A 61 0.60 -13.45 3.51
C GLU A 61 1.77 -14.37 3.16
N TYR A 62 1.84 -15.56 3.77
CA TYR A 62 2.88 -16.55 3.51
C TYR A 62 2.73 -17.21 2.13
N GLU A 63 1.50 -17.40 1.64
CA GLU A 63 1.26 -17.85 0.26
C GLU A 63 1.66 -16.78 -0.77
N LYS A 64 1.44 -15.48 -0.49
CA LYS A 64 1.96 -14.39 -1.34
C LYS A 64 3.49 -14.39 -1.39
N LEU A 65 4.14 -14.65 -0.26
CA LEU A 65 5.59 -14.84 -0.19
C LEU A 65 6.02 -16.01 -1.08
N GLY A 66 5.43 -17.20 -0.90
CA GLY A 66 5.73 -18.36 -1.74
C GLY A 66 5.58 -18.08 -3.23
N ALA A 67 4.46 -17.45 -3.62
CA ALA A 67 4.20 -17.08 -5.01
C ALA A 67 5.27 -16.12 -5.58
N SER A 68 5.80 -15.22 -4.75
CA SER A 68 6.87 -14.30 -5.14
C SER A 68 8.18 -15.03 -5.43
N PHE A 69 8.51 -16.05 -4.63
CA PHE A 69 9.73 -16.84 -4.79
C PHE A 69 9.55 -18.10 -5.64
N LYS A 70 8.39 -18.34 -6.25
CA LYS A 70 8.09 -19.53 -7.08
C LYS A 70 9.14 -19.82 -8.17
N LYS A 71 9.70 -18.77 -8.78
CA LYS A 71 10.72 -18.88 -9.85
C LYS A 71 12.16 -18.83 -9.33
N SER A 72 12.32 -18.61 -8.03
CA SER A 72 13.60 -18.59 -7.35
C SER A 72 14.18 -20.00 -7.28
N LYS A 73 15.47 -20.13 -7.61
CA LYS A 73 16.21 -21.38 -7.41
C LYS A 73 17.12 -21.34 -6.17
N SER A 74 17.44 -20.16 -5.64
CA SER A 74 18.29 -20.02 -4.45
C SER A 74 17.52 -19.91 -3.14
N VAL A 75 16.18 -19.89 -3.19
CA VAL A 75 15.31 -19.79 -2.02
C VAL A 75 14.22 -20.86 -2.06
N LEU A 76 13.98 -21.52 -0.92
CA LEU A 76 12.80 -22.33 -0.64
C LEU A 76 11.89 -21.61 0.36
N ILE A 77 10.60 -21.54 0.07
CA ILE A 77 9.59 -21.11 1.04
C ILE A 77 8.84 -22.37 1.47
N GLY A 78 8.96 -22.74 2.74
CA GLY A 78 8.43 -23.98 3.29
C GLY A 78 7.51 -23.76 4.49
N LYS A 79 6.66 -24.74 4.77
CA LYS A 79 5.86 -24.81 5.99
C LYS A 79 5.82 -26.23 6.55
N VAL A 80 5.78 -26.34 7.89
CA VAL A 80 5.72 -27.60 8.63
C VAL A 80 4.53 -27.57 9.57
N ASP A 81 3.68 -28.59 9.46
CA ASP A 81 2.62 -28.83 10.44
C ASP A 81 3.19 -29.52 11.67
N CYS A 82 3.22 -28.82 12.81
CA CYS A 82 3.77 -29.34 14.04
C CYS A 82 2.81 -30.25 14.82
N ASP A 83 1.53 -30.33 14.46
CA ASP A 83 0.64 -31.36 15.04
C ASP A 83 0.95 -32.74 14.45
N GLU A 84 1.27 -32.79 13.15
CA GLU A 84 1.63 -34.02 12.43
C GLU A 84 3.13 -34.36 12.55
N HIS A 85 4.02 -33.36 12.51
CA HIS A 85 5.47 -33.54 12.47
C HIS A 85 6.17 -32.97 13.72
N LYS A 86 5.83 -33.49 14.89
CA LYS A 86 6.34 -33.01 16.19
C LYS A 86 7.85 -33.13 16.35
N GLY A 87 8.47 -34.14 15.75
CA GLY A 87 9.91 -34.42 15.89
C GLY A 87 10.76 -33.28 15.32
N VAL A 88 10.47 -32.86 14.09
CA VAL A 88 11.17 -31.74 13.44
C VAL A 88 10.95 -30.41 14.16
N CYS A 89 9.73 -30.14 14.63
CA CYS A 89 9.43 -28.90 15.38
C CYS A 89 10.17 -28.85 16.72
N SER A 90 10.24 -29.97 17.42
CA SER A 90 11.00 -30.08 18.68
C SER A 90 12.51 -29.91 18.43
N LYS A 91 13.03 -30.52 17.36
CA LYS A 91 14.45 -30.42 16.96
C LYS A 91 14.90 -28.97 16.76
N TYR A 92 14.07 -28.13 16.15
CA TYR A 92 14.38 -26.72 15.89
C TYR A 92 13.82 -25.76 16.95
N GLY A 93 13.49 -26.26 18.14
CA GLY A 93 13.15 -25.44 19.31
C GLY A 93 11.84 -24.67 19.18
N VAL A 94 10.87 -25.19 18.42
CA VAL A 94 9.56 -24.55 18.25
C VAL A 94 8.70 -24.77 19.49
N SER A 95 8.49 -23.72 20.27
CA SER A 95 7.67 -23.74 21.50
C SER A 95 6.35 -22.98 21.39
N GLY A 96 6.04 -22.41 20.22
CA GLY A 96 4.82 -21.64 19.98
C GLY A 96 4.61 -21.35 18.50
N TYR A 97 3.37 -21.02 18.13
CA TYR A 97 2.95 -20.91 16.73
C TYR A 97 2.34 -19.54 16.38
N PRO A 98 2.56 -19.03 15.15
CA PRO A 98 3.56 -19.50 14.21
C PRO A 98 4.98 -19.12 14.66
N THR A 99 5.96 -19.97 14.39
CA THR A 99 7.40 -19.65 14.48
C THR A 99 7.99 -19.67 13.08
N ILE A 100 8.74 -18.64 12.70
CA ILE A 100 9.35 -18.53 11.38
C ILE A 100 10.87 -18.55 11.56
N GLN A 101 11.56 -19.38 10.78
CA GLN A 101 13.01 -19.50 10.84
C GLN A 101 13.62 -19.49 9.45
N TRP A 102 14.76 -18.81 9.31
CA TRP A 102 15.59 -18.81 8.12
C TRP A 102 16.75 -19.80 8.27
N PHE A 103 16.91 -20.68 7.31
CA PHE A 103 18.01 -21.63 7.19
C PHE A 103 18.92 -21.15 6.06
N PRO A 104 20.16 -20.72 6.35
CA PRO A 104 21.11 -20.33 5.32
C PRO A 104 21.43 -21.49 4.38
N LYS A 105 21.80 -21.17 3.14
CA LYS A 105 22.29 -22.16 2.19
C LYS A 105 23.42 -22.99 2.80
N GLY A 106 23.32 -24.32 2.68
CA GLY A 106 24.30 -25.27 3.21
C GLY A 106 24.28 -25.43 4.73
N SER A 107 23.31 -24.83 5.43
CA SER A 107 23.23 -24.86 6.90
C SER A 107 21.85 -25.25 7.41
N LEU A 108 21.84 -26.15 8.39
CA LEU A 108 20.65 -26.48 9.20
C LEU A 108 20.57 -25.65 10.48
N GLU A 109 21.46 -24.68 10.69
CA GLU A 109 21.40 -23.76 11.83
C GLU A 109 20.43 -22.60 11.52
N PRO A 110 19.27 -22.54 12.18
CA PRO A 110 18.28 -21.51 11.88
C PRO A 110 18.59 -20.17 12.54
N LYS A 111 18.20 -19.09 11.85
CA LYS A 111 17.98 -17.76 12.44
C LYS A 111 16.49 -17.56 12.64
N LYS A 112 16.07 -17.19 13.86
CA LYS A 112 14.66 -16.91 14.14
C LYS A 112 14.26 -15.55 13.55
N TYR A 113 13.12 -15.51 12.86
CA TYR A 113 12.54 -14.27 12.35
C TYR A 113 11.57 -13.68 13.39
N GLU A 114 11.86 -12.45 13.82
CA GLU A 114 11.08 -11.70 14.82
C GLU A 114 10.41 -10.45 14.21
N GLY A 115 10.39 -10.33 12.88
CA GLY A 115 9.82 -9.20 12.16
C GLY A 115 8.31 -9.30 11.95
N ALA A 116 7.76 -8.34 11.20
CA ALA A 116 6.34 -8.27 10.88
C ALA A 116 5.89 -9.44 9.98
N ARG A 117 4.76 -10.07 10.30
CA ARG A 117 4.24 -11.24 9.58
C ARG A 117 3.37 -10.83 8.38
N THR A 118 3.91 -9.98 7.51
CA THR A 118 3.28 -9.54 6.26
C THR A 118 4.09 -10.03 5.08
N ALA A 119 3.49 -10.21 3.91
CA ALA A 119 4.20 -10.70 2.73
C ALA A 119 5.40 -9.80 2.40
N ILE A 120 5.23 -8.48 2.47
CA ILE A 120 6.30 -7.51 2.17
C ILE A 120 7.50 -7.69 3.11
N ALA A 121 7.27 -7.65 4.42
CA ALA A 121 8.35 -7.76 5.40
C ALA A 121 9.08 -9.12 5.36
N LEU A 122 8.37 -10.19 4.98
CA LEU A 122 8.98 -11.51 4.79
C LEU A 122 9.79 -11.58 3.49
N ILE A 123 9.29 -10.98 2.40
CA ILE A 123 10.02 -10.91 1.13
C ILE A 123 11.31 -10.11 1.31
N GLU A 124 11.25 -8.95 1.97
CA GLU A 124 12.43 -8.13 2.28
C GLU A 124 13.45 -8.92 3.09
N TYR A 125 13.01 -9.60 4.15
CA TYR A 125 13.89 -10.42 4.98
C TYR A 125 14.56 -11.54 4.19
N VAL A 126 13.81 -12.26 3.36
CA VAL A 126 14.35 -13.34 2.52
C VAL A 126 15.35 -12.82 1.50
N ASN A 127 15.12 -11.64 0.93
CA ASN A 127 16.09 -11.03 0.01
C ASN A 127 17.36 -10.57 0.73
N LEU A 128 17.25 -10.06 1.95
CA LEU A 128 18.41 -9.65 2.74
C LEU A 128 19.26 -10.85 3.19
N GLU A 129 18.63 -11.94 3.62
CA GLU A 129 19.32 -13.12 4.14
C GLU A 129 19.71 -14.14 3.05
N GLY A 130 19.05 -14.07 1.88
CA GLY A 130 19.33 -14.91 0.72
C GLY A 130 20.62 -14.58 -0.03
N ASP A 131 21.15 -13.36 0.14
CA ASP A 131 22.30 -12.82 -0.60
C ASP A 131 23.46 -12.47 0.35
N LEU A 132 24.04 -13.46 1.03
CA LEU A 132 25.29 -13.26 1.78
C LEU A 132 26.51 -13.19 0.83
N GLU A 133 26.60 -12.12 0.03
CA GLU A 133 27.85 -11.42 -0.27
C GLU A 133 27.62 -9.90 -0.08
N LEU A 134 28.25 -9.39 0.96
CA LEU A 134 28.18 -8.03 1.50
C LEU A 134 28.74 -6.98 0.54
N ILE A 135 28.02 -5.88 0.25
CA ILE A 135 28.49 -4.47 0.32
C ILE A 135 27.30 -3.49 0.50
N VAL A 136 27.41 -2.60 1.50
CA VAL A 136 26.57 -1.40 1.72
C VAL A 136 27.03 -0.28 0.80
N PHE A 137 26.18 0.37 -0.01
CA PHE A 137 26.24 1.83 -0.28
C PHE A 137 25.01 2.35 -1.04
N ASN A 138 24.68 3.61 -0.75
CA ASN A 138 23.59 4.45 -1.23
C ASN A 138 23.23 4.40 -2.73
N ILE A 139 21.92 4.50 -2.99
CA ILE A 139 21.24 4.99 -4.21
C ILE A 139 21.31 4.08 -5.47
N ALA A 140 20.10 3.81 -5.98
CA ALA A 140 19.76 3.24 -7.29
C ALA A 140 19.88 1.71 -7.48
N ILE A 141 18.90 1.20 -8.23
CA ILE A 141 18.66 -0.20 -8.60
C ILE A 141 19.97 -0.92 -8.92
N VAL A 142 20.35 -1.90 -8.09
CA VAL A 142 21.43 -2.84 -8.41
C VAL A 142 20.82 -4.14 -8.91
N SER A 143 21.26 -4.57 -10.08
CA SER A 143 20.94 -5.88 -10.62
C SER A 143 21.70 -6.94 -9.79
N PHE A 144 20.98 -7.80 -9.08
CA PHE A 144 21.57 -8.86 -8.27
C PHE A 144 21.62 -10.18 -9.04
N SER A 145 22.84 -10.66 -9.30
CA SER A 145 23.10 -12.04 -9.71
C SER A 145 22.99 -12.94 -8.49
N GLY A 146 21.82 -13.54 -8.26
CA GLY A 146 21.62 -14.46 -7.14
C GLY A 146 20.28 -15.16 -7.20
N THR A 147 19.18 -14.41 -7.08
CA THR A 147 17.87 -14.78 -7.62
C THR A 147 17.16 -13.56 -8.20
N ASN A 148 16.88 -13.59 -9.49
CA ASN A 148 16.13 -12.53 -10.21
C ASN A 148 14.63 -12.57 -9.86
N VAL A 149 14.26 -12.69 -8.58
CA VAL A 149 12.88 -12.37 -8.17
C VAL A 149 12.83 -10.84 -8.11
N LYS A 150 12.48 -10.24 -9.25
CA LYS A 150 12.02 -8.86 -9.27
C LYS A 150 10.78 -8.80 -8.40
N ILE A 151 10.93 -8.40 -7.14
CA ILE A 151 9.80 -7.83 -6.45
C ILE A 151 9.39 -6.65 -7.34
N ALA A 152 8.17 -6.65 -7.86
CA ALA A 152 7.49 -5.38 -7.92
C ALA A 152 7.31 -5.00 -6.44
N ALA A 153 8.37 -4.48 -5.81
CA ALA A 153 8.24 -3.83 -4.52
C ALA A 153 7.06 -2.92 -4.73
N VAL A 154 5.99 -3.10 -3.95
CA VAL A 154 4.91 -2.11 -3.99
C VAL A 154 5.65 -0.83 -3.66
N PRO A 155 5.83 0.08 -4.64
CA PRO A 155 6.71 1.21 -4.45
C PRO A 155 6.15 1.91 -3.22
N SER A 156 6.98 2.02 -2.18
CA SER A 156 6.54 2.68 -0.96
C SER A 156 6.10 4.07 -1.35
N SER A 157 4.91 4.45 -0.90
CA SER A 157 4.43 5.82 -1.05
C SER A 157 4.99 6.70 0.07
N VAL A 158 5.64 6.11 1.09
CA VAL A 158 6.33 6.84 2.16
C VAL A 158 7.64 7.38 1.63
N VAL A 159 7.83 8.69 1.77
CA VAL A 159 9.07 9.36 1.40
C VAL A 159 10.11 9.15 2.50
N VAL A 160 11.24 8.54 2.17
CA VAL A 160 12.35 8.36 3.11
C VAL A 160 13.18 9.63 3.17
N LEU A 161 13.22 10.23 4.36
CA LEU A 161 14.02 11.40 4.66
C LEU A 161 15.41 11.00 5.16
N ASN A 162 16.35 11.90 4.96
CA ASN A 162 17.70 11.89 5.51
C ASN A 162 18.19 13.34 5.62
N SER A 163 19.39 13.53 6.14
CA SER A 163 19.99 14.87 6.31
C SER A 163 20.10 15.68 5.02
N ASP A 164 20.19 15.04 3.85
CA ASP A 164 20.40 15.72 2.57
C ASP A 164 19.09 16.23 1.95
N ASN A 165 17.96 15.58 2.22
CA ASN A 165 16.67 15.91 1.60
C ASN A 165 15.61 16.45 2.57
N PHE A 166 15.87 16.41 3.89
CA PHE A 166 14.88 16.80 4.90
C PHE A 166 14.40 18.22 4.67
N ASP A 167 15.34 19.18 4.54
CA ASP A 167 14.99 20.59 4.43
C ASP A 167 14.21 20.87 3.14
N ASP A 168 14.63 20.31 2.01
CA ASP A 168 13.98 20.50 0.71
C ASP A 168 12.52 19.98 0.67
N ILE A 169 12.24 18.91 1.41
CA ILE A 169 10.90 18.27 1.40
C ILE A 169 10.03 18.81 2.53
N VAL A 170 10.55 18.81 3.76
CA VAL A 170 9.79 19.16 4.95
C VAL A 170 9.54 20.67 5.04
N LEU A 171 10.52 21.48 4.65
CA LEU A 171 10.44 22.94 4.76
C LEU A 171 9.85 23.61 3.50
N ASP A 172 9.44 22.87 2.47
CA ASP A 172 8.71 23.41 1.31
C ASP A 172 7.37 24.02 1.76
N ASP A 173 7.23 25.34 1.62
CA ASP A 173 6.04 26.12 2.00
C ASP A 173 4.79 25.78 1.17
N LYS A 174 4.93 24.94 0.13
CA LYS A 174 3.82 24.43 -0.68
C LYS A 174 3.36 23.04 -0.26
N LYS A 175 4.04 22.37 0.68
CA LYS A 175 3.70 21.02 1.13
C LYS A 175 3.22 20.99 2.57
N ASP A 176 2.25 20.15 2.85
CA ASP A 176 1.92 19.67 4.19
C ASP A 176 2.61 18.32 4.38
N VAL A 177 3.50 18.20 5.37
CA VAL A 177 4.34 17.01 5.54
C VAL A 177 4.09 16.36 6.89
N LEU A 178 3.67 15.09 6.92
CA LEU A 178 3.65 14.28 8.13
C LEU A 178 4.92 13.42 8.16
N VAL A 179 5.69 13.51 9.23
CA VAL A 179 6.96 12.80 9.39
C VAL A 179 6.89 11.83 10.58
N GLU A 180 7.16 10.55 10.33
CA GLU A 180 7.46 9.55 11.35
C GLU A 180 8.96 9.53 11.66
N PHE A 181 9.33 9.91 12.87
CA PHE A 181 10.67 9.68 13.43
C PHE A 181 10.68 8.31 14.10
N TYR A 182 11.40 7.37 13.51
CA TYR A 182 11.43 5.97 13.95
C TYR A 182 12.85 5.49 14.26
N ALA A 183 12.93 4.31 14.88
CA ALA A 183 14.19 3.57 15.00
C ALA A 183 13.98 2.13 14.48
N PRO A 184 14.90 1.55 13.69
CA PRO A 184 14.73 0.24 13.06
C PRO A 184 14.53 -0.91 14.05
N TRP A 185 15.05 -0.79 15.26
CA TRP A 185 14.93 -1.79 16.32
C TRP A 185 13.63 -1.67 17.14
N CYS A 186 12.89 -0.57 17.01
CA CYS A 186 11.71 -0.32 17.83
C CYS A 186 10.49 -1.13 17.37
N GLY A 187 9.99 -2.01 18.25
CA GLY A 187 8.81 -2.84 17.96
C GLY A 187 7.53 -2.04 17.67
N HIS A 188 7.32 -0.91 18.35
CA HIS A 188 6.17 -0.03 18.09
C HIS A 188 6.23 0.63 16.70
N CYS A 189 7.42 0.97 16.21
CA CYS A 189 7.63 1.49 14.86
C CYS A 189 7.30 0.41 13.82
N LYS A 190 7.82 -0.80 14.02
CA LYS A 190 7.51 -1.95 13.15
C LYS A 190 6.00 -2.25 13.10
N SER A 191 5.30 -2.05 14.21
CA SER A 191 3.85 -2.22 14.26
C SER A 191 3.07 -1.10 13.54
N LEU A 192 3.62 0.12 13.47
CA LEU A 192 3.00 1.27 12.83
C LEU A 192 3.23 1.28 11.31
N ALA A 193 4.40 0.83 10.86
CA ALA A 193 4.83 0.90 9.47
C ALA A 193 3.78 0.42 8.44
N PRO A 194 3.05 -0.70 8.60
CA PRO A 194 2.03 -1.12 7.63
C PRO A 194 0.85 -0.15 7.52
N THR A 195 0.44 0.44 8.65
CA THR A 195 -0.60 1.48 8.67
C THR A 195 -0.09 2.75 8.01
N TYR A 196 1.14 3.17 8.33
CA TYR A 196 1.75 4.36 7.78
C TYR A 196 1.94 4.29 6.25
N GLU A 197 2.29 3.12 5.73
CA GLU A 197 2.32 2.85 4.28
C GLU A 197 0.93 2.98 3.65
N SER A 198 -0.12 2.51 4.33
CA SER A 198 -1.50 2.64 3.85
C SER A 198 -1.95 4.11 3.83
N VAL A 199 -1.52 4.91 4.81
CA VAL A 199 -1.74 6.36 4.84
C VAL A 199 -1.05 7.03 3.65
N ALA A 200 0.23 6.74 3.43
CA ALA A 200 0.97 7.28 2.29
C ALA A 200 0.31 6.91 0.96
N ALA A 201 -0.15 5.67 0.81
CA ALA A 201 -0.86 5.22 -0.37
C ALA A 201 -2.22 5.92 -0.57
N ALA A 202 -2.92 6.28 0.52
CA ALA A 202 -4.18 7.00 0.47
C ALA A 202 -4.02 8.43 -0.03
N PHE A 203 -2.89 9.08 0.27
CA PHE A 203 -2.62 10.47 -0.09
C PHE A 203 -1.66 10.66 -1.26
N LYS A 204 -1.17 9.60 -1.90
CA LYS A 204 -0.19 9.67 -3.02
C LYS A 204 -0.60 10.53 -4.22
N ASN A 205 -1.90 10.80 -4.39
CA ASN A 205 -2.43 11.63 -5.48
C ASN A 205 -2.70 13.07 -5.03
N GLU A 206 -2.46 13.40 -3.76
CA GLU A 206 -2.50 14.76 -3.24
C GLU A 206 -1.13 15.37 -3.43
N GLU A 207 -0.98 16.21 -4.46
CA GLU A 207 0.32 16.79 -4.83
C GLU A 207 0.97 17.57 -3.69
N ASP A 208 0.15 18.17 -2.82
CA ASP A 208 0.60 19.04 -1.73
C ASP A 208 0.79 18.31 -0.40
N VAL A 209 0.51 17.01 -0.32
CA VAL A 209 0.61 16.23 0.93
C VAL A 209 1.75 15.23 0.80
N VAL A 210 2.64 15.19 1.79
CA VAL A 210 3.76 14.24 1.84
C VAL A 210 3.69 13.45 3.14
N ILE A 211 3.74 12.13 3.02
CA ILE A 211 3.86 11.20 4.16
C ILE A 211 5.28 10.65 4.12
N ALA A 212 6.03 10.87 5.18
CA ALA A 212 7.48 10.67 5.19
C ALA A 212 7.98 10.03 6.48
N ASN A 213 9.14 9.39 6.44
CA ASN A 213 9.78 8.87 7.65
C ASN A 213 11.26 9.24 7.71
N LEU A 214 11.82 9.26 8.92
CA LEU A 214 13.23 9.51 9.18
C LEU A 214 13.72 8.50 10.23
N ASP A 215 14.81 7.80 9.92
CA ASP A 215 15.54 7.00 10.91
C ASP A 215 16.26 7.93 11.88
N ALA A 216 15.63 8.19 13.01
CA ALA A 216 16.13 9.09 14.04
C ALA A 216 17.32 8.52 14.83
N ASP A 217 17.54 7.20 14.79
CA ASP A 217 18.72 6.58 15.41
C ASP A 217 19.99 6.89 14.61
N ASN A 218 19.86 6.98 13.28
CA ASN A 218 20.93 7.39 12.37
C ASN A 218 21.02 8.91 12.15
N HIS A 219 19.93 9.66 12.37
CA HIS A 219 19.88 11.12 12.17
C HIS A 219 19.56 11.87 13.48
N LYS A 220 20.40 11.65 14.51
CA LYS A 220 20.18 12.17 15.87
C LYS A 220 20.08 13.69 15.95
N ASP A 221 20.89 14.42 15.19
CA ASP A 221 20.86 15.90 15.19
C ASP A 221 19.49 16.44 14.73
N LEU A 222 18.87 15.80 13.73
CA LEU A 222 17.52 16.15 13.27
C LEU A 222 16.46 15.75 14.29
N ALA A 223 16.61 14.57 14.90
CA ALA A 223 15.73 14.10 15.97
C ALA A 223 15.74 15.08 17.15
N GLU A 224 16.93 15.49 17.61
CA GLU A 224 17.13 16.47 18.69
C GLU A 224 16.58 17.85 18.32
N LYS A 225 16.86 18.35 17.11
CA LYS A 225 16.35 19.64 16.59
C LYS A 225 14.83 19.75 16.73
N TYR A 226 14.11 18.67 16.49
CA TYR A 226 12.66 18.63 16.59
C TYR A 226 12.14 18.06 17.92
N GLY A 227 13.01 17.79 18.89
CA GLY A 227 12.60 17.36 20.23
C GLY A 227 12.07 15.92 20.29
N VAL A 228 12.61 15.02 19.47
CA VAL A 228 12.27 13.59 19.49
C VAL A 228 13.00 12.92 20.65
N SER A 229 12.25 12.44 21.65
CA SER A 229 12.78 11.77 22.84
C SER A 229 12.36 10.30 22.98
N GLY A 230 11.63 9.77 22.00
CA GLY A 230 11.11 8.40 22.00
C GLY A 230 10.58 8.01 20.63
N TYR A 231 10.24 6.73 20.45
CA TYR A 231 9.85 6.20 19.14
C TYR A 231 8.57 5.35 19.19
N PRO A 232 7.72 5.40 18.15
CA PRO A 232 7.75 6.41 17.09
C PRO A 232 7.21 7.76 17.60
N THR A 233 7.79 8.84 17.09
CA THR A 233 7.29 10.22 17.25
C THR A 233 6.82 10.72 15.90
N LEU A 234 5.62 11.31 15.85
CA LEU A 234 5.02 11.82 14.63
C LEU A 234 4.93 13.34 14.73
N LYS A 235 5.39 14.04 13.70
CA LYS A 235 5.28 15.50 13.62
C LYS A 235 4.71 15.93 12.28
N PHE A 236 3.85 16.93 12.32
CA PHE A 236 3.24 17.51 11.14
C PHE A 236 3.82 18.89 10.85
N PHE A 237 4.14 19.16 9.59
CA PHE A 237 4.78 20.38 9.11
C PHE A 237 3.89 21.03 8.05
N PRO A 238 2.86 21.77 8.48
CA PRO A 238 1.93 22.41 7.55
C PRO A 238 2.63 23.49 6.72
N LYS A 239 2.04 23.82 5.57
CA LYS A 239 2.52 24.89 4.65
C LYS A 239 2.84 26.21 5.37
N ASN A 240 2.05 26.57 6.37
CA ASN A 240 2.15 27.83 7.10
C ASN A 240 2.98 27.77 8.40
N ASN A 241 3.44 26.58 8.82
CA ASN A 241 4.29 26.43 10.00
C ASN A 241 5.29 25.27 9.82
N LYS A 242 6.52 25.62 9.46
CA LYS A 242 7.63 24.68 9.27
C LYS A 242 8.46 24.43 10.53
N GLY A 243 8.04 24.96 11.68
CA GLY A 243 8.57 24.57 12.99
C GLY A 243 8.18 23.16 13.41
N GLY A 244 7.14 22.60 12.79
CA GLY A 244 6.58 21.30 13.15
C GLY A 244 5.63 21.40 14.35
N GLU A 245 4.55 20.64 14.31
CA GLU A 245 3.62 20.45 15.42
C GLU A 245 3.52 18.94 15.75
N ASP A 246 3.31 18.62 17.03
CA ASP A 246 3.18 17.24 17.46
C ASP A 246 1.87 16.62 16.95
N TYR A 247 1.94 15.39 16.44
CA TYR A 247 0.76 14.60 16.13
C TYR A 247 0.37 13.76 17.35
N GLU A 248 -0.72 14.15 18.01
CA GLU A 248 -1.23 13.55 19.25
C GLU A 248 -2.59 12.85 19.06
N VAL A 249 -2.91 12.45 17.82
CA VAL A 249 -4.15 11.74 17.47
C VAL A 249 -3.89 10.22 17.41
N GLY A 250 -4.93 9.42 17.13
CA GLY A 250 -4.83 7.96 17.00
C GLY A 250 -3.87 7.51 15.90
N ARG A 251 -3.29 6.31 16.04
CA ARG A 251 -2.30 5.73 15.10
C ARG A 251 -2.89 4.65 14.20
N ASP A 252 -4.21 4.56 14.14
CA ASP A 252 -4.95 3.77 13.15
C ASP A 252 -5.16 4.57 11.85
N LEU A 253 -5.49 3.87 10.77
CA LEU A 253 -5.63 4.45 9.43
C LEU A 253 -6.68 5.58 9.38
N ASP A 254 -7.82 5.39 10.04
CA ASP A 254 -8.94 6.34 9.97
C ASP A 254 -8.59 7.65 10.71
N SER A 255 -7.89 7.55 11.85
CA SER A 255 -7.36 8.70 12.57
C SER A 255 -6.40 9.54 11.72
N PHE A 256 -5.43 8.92 11.04
CA PHE A 256 -4.51 9.62 10.16
C PHE A 256 -5.23 10.26 8.97
N VAL A 257 -6.11 9.51 8.31
CA VAL A 257 -6.87 10.01 7.15
C VAL A 257 -7.71 11.21 7.55
N SER A 258 -8.38 11.15 8.70
CA SER A 258 -9.19 12.25 9.20
C SER A 258 -8.34 13.49 9.50
N PHE A 259 -7.22 13.32 10.20
CA PHE A 259 -6.28 14.40 10.50
C PHE A 259 -5.74 15.08 9.24
N ILE A 260 -5.28 14.29 8.27
CA ILE A 260 -4.70 14.83 7.01
C ILE A 260 -5.77 15.52 6.18
N ASN A 261 -6.99 14.95 6.08
CA ASN A 261 -8.10 15.61 5.40
C ASN A 261 -8.43 16.96 6.03
N GLU A 262 -8.53 17.02 7.35
CA GLU A 262 -8.83 18.26 8.09
C GLU A 262 -7.72 19.30 7.94
N LYS A 263 -6.46 18.91 8.20
CA LYS A 263 -5.32 19.84 8.22
C LYS A 263 -4.91 20.31 6.83
N CYS A 264 -5.06 19.47 5.81
CA CYS A 264 -4.59 19.77 4.45
C CYS A 264 -5.73 20.18 3.50
N GLY A 265 -6.99 20.21 3.98
CA GLY A 265 -8.15 20.51 3.14
C GLY A 265 -8.40 19.48 2.04
N THR A 266 -8.08 18.21 2.31
CA THR A 266 -8.26 17.09 1.37
C THR A 266 -9.49 16.27 1.71
N SER A 267 -9.84 15.26 0.89
CA SER A 267 -11.05 14.46 1.09
C SER A 267 -10.89 13.05 0.54
N ARG A 268 -9.95 12.29 1.11
CA ARG A 268 -9.64 10.90 0.78
C ARG A 268 -10.24 9.92 1.80
N ASP A 269 -10.58 8.71 1.37
CA ASP A 269 -10.79 7.57 2.26
C ASP A 269 -9.50 6.76 2.47
N GLY A 270 -9.53 5.76 3.35
CA GLY A 270 -8.36 4.88 3.61
C GLY A 270 -7.90 4.04 2.42
N LYS A 271 -8.62 4.05 1.29
CA LYS A 271 -8.23 3.40 0.03
C LYS A 271 -7.68 4.41 -0.98
N GLY A 272 -7.58 5.68 -0.60
CA GLY A 272 -7.13 6.79 -1.44
C GLY A 272 -8.16 7.27 -2.47
N GLN A 273 -9.44 6.93 -2.29
CA GLN A 273 -10.51 7.42 -3.17
C GLN A 273 -11.05 8.75 -2.64
N LEU A 274 -11.40 9.67 -3.55
CA LEU A 274 -12.08 10.90 -3.16
C LEU A 274 -13.47 10.59 -2.58
N THR A 275 -13.78 11.20 -1.44
CA THR A 275 -15.10 11.09 -0.79
C THR A 275 -16.12 11.99 -1.47
N SER A 276 -17.39 11.94 -1.02
CA SER A 276 -18.46 12.82 -1.51
C SER A 276 -18.24 14.30 -1.21
N ASN A 277 -17.37 14.64 -0.26
CA ASN A 277 -17.09 16.01 0.14
C ASN A 277 -16.02 16.66 -0.75
N ALA A 278 -15.25 15.86 -1.49
CA ALA A 278 -14.18 16.36 -2.33
C ALA A 278 -14.72 17.35 -3.38
N GLY A 279 -14.13 18.55 -3.41
CA GLY A 279 -14.47 19.61 -4.36
C GLY A 279 -15.61 20.52 -3.93
N LEU A 280 -16.30 20.25 -2.83
CA LEU A 280 -17.35 21.12 -2.33
C LEU A 280 -16.75 22.35 -1.63
N ILE A 281 -17.24 23.53 -1.99
CA ILE A 281 -16.78 24.81 -1.45
C ILE A 281 -17.95 25.45 -0.70
N ALA A 282 -17.81 25.59 0.62
CA ALA A 282 -18.88 26.08 1.50
C ALA A 282 -19.32 27.50 1.12
N GLU A 283 -18.39 28.37 0.73
CA GLU A 283 -18.63 29.75 0.32
C GLU A 283 -19.48 29.85 -0.96
N LEU A 284 -19.46 28.82 -1.81
CA LEU A 284 -20.25 28.77 -3.05
C LEU A 284 -21.60 28.09 -2.87
N GLU A 285 -21.85 27.40 -1.75
CA GLU A 285 -23.04 26.58 -1.54
C GLU A 285 -24.33 27.40 -1.59
N SER A 286 -24.36 28.56 -0.93
CA SER A 286 -25.52 29.47 -0.93
C SER A 286 -25.81 30.01 -2.33
N LEU A 287 -24.79 30.46 -3.05
CA LEU A 287 -24.92 30.97 -4.42
C LEU A 287 -25.42 29.89 -5.38
N VAL A 288 -24.97 28.64 -5.24
CA VAL A 288 -25.43 27.54 -6.09
C VAL A 288 -26.89 27.19 -5.77
N LYS A 289 -27.30 27.17 -4.49
CA LYS A 289 -28.70 26.93 -4.11
C LYS A 289 -29.63 28.00 -4.68
N GLU A 290 -29.24 29.27 -4.58
CA GLU A 290 -29.97 30.38 -5.21
C GLU A 290 -30.01 30.20 -6.74
N PHE A 291 -28.87 29.87 -7.36
CA PHE A 291 -28.77 29.66 -8.79
C PHE A 291 -29.69 28.56 -9.29
N VAL A 292 -29.77 27.42 -8.60
CA VAL A 292 -30.60 26.29 -9.04
C VAL A 292 -32.09 26.64 -8.97
N SER A 293 -32.50 27.34 -7.91
CA SER A 293 -33.89 27.73 -7.65
C SER A 293 -34.37 28.91 -8.52
N ALA A 294 -33.45 29.70 -9.07
CA ALA A 294 -33.75 30.92 -9.80
C ALA A 294 -34.33 30.68 -11.21
N GLY A 295 -35.08 31.69 -11.68
CA GLY A 295 -35.53 31.78 -13.07
C GLY A 295 -34.37 32.02 -14.06
N ASN A 296 -34.61 31.81 -15.36
CA ASN A 296 -33.55 31.91 -16.39
C ASN A 296 -32.85 33.28 -16.44
N ASP A 297 -33.58 34.37 -16.18
CA ASP A 297 -33.02 35.72 -16.23
C ASP A 297 -32.13 36.02 -14.99
N GLU A 298 -32.56 35.57 -13.82
CA GLU A 298 -31.82 35.70 -12.55
C GLU A 298 -30.56 34.82 -12.52
N LYS A 299 -30.61 33.63 -13.15
CA LYS A 299 -29.46 32.73 -13.27
C LYS A 299 -28.24 33.39 -13.92
N LYS A 300 -28.43 34.34 -14.84
CA LYS A 300 -27.31 35.07 -15.47
C LYS A 300 -26.57 35.97 -14.46
N ALA A 301 -27.32 36.66 -13.59
CA ALA A 301 -26.73 37.49 -12.54
C ALA A 301 -26.03 36.63 -11.48
N LEU A 302 -26.64 35.52 -11.07
CA LEU A 302 -26.04 34.57 -10.13
C LEU A 302 -24.80 33.88 -10.70
N TYR A 303 -24.79 33.57 -11.99
CA TYR A 303 -23.60 33.06 -12.69
C TYR A 303 -22.43 34.04 -12.60
N ALA A 304 -22.66 35.34 -12.85
CA ALA A 304 -21.61 36.35 -12.73
C ALA A 304 -21.07 36.47 -11.29
N LYS A 305 -21.94 36.35 -10.27
CA LYS A 305 -21.51 36.30 -8.85
C LYS A 305 -20.67 35.05 -8.55
N ILE A 306 -21.05 33.89 -9.07
CA ILE A 306 -20.26 32.66 -8.93
C ILE A 306 -18.88 32.84 -9.58
N GLU A 307 -18.79 33.46 -10.76
CA GLU A 307 -17.50 33.78 -11.40
C GLU A 307 -16.64 34.72 -10.54
N GLU A 308 -17.25 35.75 -9.96
CA GLU A 308 -16.56 36.70 -9.09
C GLU A 308 -16.00 36.03 -7.83
N GLU A 309 -16.82 35.25 -7.10
CA GLU A 309 -16.38 34.53 -5.90
C GLU A 309 -15.32 33.49 -6.22
N VAL A 310 -15.46 32.76 -7.33
CA VAL A 310 -14.42 31.83 -7.80
C VAL A 310 -13.11 32.56 -8.11
N GLY A 311 -13.16 33.81 -8.59
CA GLY A 311 -11.98 34.64 -8.82
C GLY A 311 -11.21 35.03 -7.56
N LYS A 312 -11.84 34.94 -6.38
CA LYS A 312 -11.22 35.21 -5.07
C LYS A 312 -10.52 33.98 -4.48
N LEU A 313 -10.82 32.79 -5.00
CA LEU A 313 -10.25 31.53 -4.50
C LEU A 313 -8.78 31.38 -4.93
N THR A 314 -8.02 30.66 -4.10
CA THR A 314 -6.61 30.31 -4.36
C THR A 314 -6.40 28.79 -4.23
N GLY A 315 -5.24 28.29 -4.65
CA GLY A 315 -4.87 26.88 -4.52
C GLY A 315 -5.87 25.90 -5.15
N SER A 316 -6.10 24.77 -4.46
CA SER A 316 -7.04 23.72 -4.88
C SER A 316 -8.48 24.23 -5.03
N SER A 317 -8.93 25.15 -4.16
CA SER A 317 -10.26 25.75 -4.23
C SER A 317 -10.47 26.51 -5.55
N ALA A 318 -9.46 27.21 -6.06
CA ALA A 318 -9.54 27.87 -7.37
C ALA A 318 -9.72 26.88 -8.53
N ARG A 319 -9.03 25.73 -8.48
CA ARG A 319 -9.19 24.65 -9.46
C ARG A 319 -10.61 24.10 -9.42
N TYR A 320 -11.16 23.88 -8.23
CA TYR A 320 -12.53 23.38 -8.04
C TYR A 320 -13.57 24.41 -8.51
N GLY A 321 -13.37 25.70 -8.19
CA GLY A 321 -14.24 26.79 -8.63
C GLY A 321 -14.41 26.88 -10.14
N LYS A 322 -13.37 26.56 -10.93
CA LYS A 322 -13.50 26.46 -12.40
C LYS A 322 -14.53 25.41 -12.86
N ILE A 323 -14.70 24.34 -12.08
CA ILE A 323 -15.71 23.31 -12.35
C ILE A 323 -17.11 23.84 -12.01
N TYR A 324 -17.26 24.60 -10.91
CA TYR A 324 -18.52 25.29 -10.58
C TYR A 324 -18.97 26.22 -11.70
N VAL A 325 -18.08 27.09 -12.19
CA VAL A 325 -18.38 28.01 -13.32
C VAL A 325 -18.81 27.21 -14.55
N LYS A 326 -18.09 26.14 -14.90
CA LYS A 326 -18.44 25.29 -16.04
C LYS A 326 -19.78 24.58 -15.87
N ALA A 327 -20.11 24.14 -14.66
CA ALA A 327 -21.38 23.51 -14.33
C ALA A 327 -22.53 24.53 -14.47
N ALA A 328 -22.42 25.70 -13.84
CA ALA A 328 -23.40 26.78 -13.92
C ALA A 328 -23.66 27.23 -15.37
N LYS A 329 -22.59 27.43 -16.16
CA LYS A 329 -22.70 27.75 -17.60
C LYS A 329 -23.41 26.64 -18.39
N SER A 330 -23.16 25.38 -18.05
CA SER A 330 -23.80 24.25 -18.72
C SER A 330 -25.29 24.15 -18.36
N CYS A 331 -25.66 24.42 -17.11
CA CYS A 331 -27.06 24.51 -16.69
C CYS A 331 -27.81 25.65 -17.41
N LEU A 332 -27.16 26.82 -17.59
CA LEU A 332 -27.71 27.94 -18.36
C LEU A 332 -27.96 27.60 -19.84
N SER A 333 -27.03 26.88 -20.47
CA SER A 333 -27.07 26.61 -21.92
C SER A 333 -27.81 25.33 -22.31
N LYS A 334 -27.85 24.33 -21.44
CA LYS A 334 -28.40 22.99 -21.71
C LYS A 334 -29.66 22.66 -20.91
N GLY A 335 -30.07 23.54 -20.00
CA GLY A 335 -31.28 23.38 -19.17
C GLY A 335 -31.04 22.72 -17.81
N GLY A 336 -32.08 22.73 -16.98
CA GLY A 336 -32.03 22.29 -15.57
C GLY A 336 -31.68 20.81 -15.37
N ASP A 337 -32.03 19.94 -16.32
CA ASP A 337 -31.73 18.51 -16.23
C ASP A 337 -30.26 18.17 -16.51
N TYR A 338 -29.44 19.14 -16.96
CA TYR A 338 -28.04 18.90 -17.33
C TYR A 338 -27.25 18.24 -16.20
N ALA A 339 -27.35 18.78 -14.98
CA ALA A 339 -26.57 18.30 -13.85
C ALA A 339 -26.89 16.84 -13.52
N LYS A 340 -28.18 16.50 -13.43
CA LYS A 340 -28.67 15.14 -13.19
C LYS A 340 -28.21 14.16 -14.27
N ASN A 341 -28.35 14.53 -15.54
CA ASN A 341 -27.96 13.67 -16.68
C ASN A 341 -26.44 13.45 -16.72
N GLU A 342 -25.66 14.48 -16.40
CA GLU A 342 -24.20 14.39 -16.38
C GLU A 342 -23.70 13.55 -15.21
N ILE A 343 -24.33 13.63 -14.02
CA ILE A 343 -24.04 12.75 -12.88
C ILE A 343 -24.23 11.28 -13.27
N GLN A 344 -25.39 10.93 -13.86
CA GLN A 344 -25.66 9.55 -14.30
C GLN A 344 -24.67 9.06 -15.37
N ARG A 345 -24.18 9.96 -16.22
CA ARG A 345 -23.12 9.63 -17.19
C ARG A 345 -21.80 9.35 -16.50
N LEU A 346 -21.41 10.18 -15.52
CA LEU A 346 -20.17 10.01 -14.75
C LEU A 346 -20.21 8.74 -13.90
N GLU A 347 -21.33 8.41 -13.27
CA GLU A 347 -21.51 7.16 -12.51
C GLU A 347 -21.28 5.91 -13.38
N ARG A 348 -21.85 5.89 -14.60
CA ARG A 348 -21.61 4.79 -15.55
C ARG A 348 -20.14 4.68 -16.00
N ILE A 349 -19.37 5.76 -15.92
CA ILE A 349 -17.94 5.74 -16.24
C ILE A 349 -17.14 5.28 -15.02
N LEU A 350 -17.48 5.77 -13.82
CA LEU A 350 -16.86 5.39 -12.55
C LEU A 350 -17.08 3.90 -12.22
N ALA A 351 -18.17 3.30 -12.72
CA ALA A 351 -18.43 1.86 -12.61
C ALA A 351 -17.52 0.98 -13.51
N LYS A 352 -16.74 1.58 -14.42
CA LYS A 352 -15.80 0.87 -15.29
C LYS A 352 -14.39 0.96 -14.72
N SER A 353 -13.51 0.06 -15.17
CA SER A 353 -12.08 0.17 -14.89
C SER A 353 -11.50 1.41 -15.59
N ILE A 354 -11.01 2.37 -14.81
CA ILE A 354 -10.40 3.62 -15.24
C ILE A 354 -9.15 3.92 -14.40
N SER A 355 -8.27 4.79 -14.89
CA SER A 355 -7.09 5.21 -14.12
C SER A 355 -7.49 5.99 -12.85
N PRO A 356 -6.71 5.91 -11.76
CA PRO A 356 -6.98 6.66 -10.53
C PRO A 356 -7.15 8.16 -10.76
N SER A 357 -6.30 8.76 -11.60
CA SER A 357 -6.38 10.19 -11.97
C SER A 357 -7.71 10.58 -12.64
N LYS A 358 -8.25 9.71 -13.51
CA LYS A 358 -9.56 9.93 -14.14
C LYS A 358 -10.70 9.69 -13.16
N ALA A 359 -10.56 8.72 -12.26
CA ALA A 359 -11.53 8.49 -11.18
C ALA A 359 -11.64 9.73 -10.29
N ASP A 360 -10.53 10.36 -9.93
CA ASP A 360 -10.51 11.60 -9.16
C ASP A 360 -11.19 12.74 -9.93
N GLU A 361 -10.83 12.97 -11.20
CA GLU A 361 -11.45 14.01 -12.03
C GLU A 361 -12.98 13.84 -12.12
N PHE A 362 -13.44 12.62 -12.39
CA PHE A 362 -14.87 12.35 -12.53
C PHE A 362 -15.61 12.38 -11.20
N THR A 363 -15.00 11.93 -10.11
CA THR A 363 -15.59 12.01 -8.78
C THR A 363 -15.74 13.46 -8.35
N LEU A 364 -14.69 14.27 -8.49
CA LEU A 364 -14.70 15.70 -8.20
C LEU A 364 -15.80 16.41 -8.99
N LYS A 365 -15.88 16.16 -10.30
CA LYS A 365 -16.93 16.73 -11.15
C LYS A 365 -18.32 16.29 -10.73
N LYS A 366 -18.51 15.01 -10.41
CA LYS A 366 -19.79 14.45 -9.96
C LYS A 366 -20.25 15.09 -8.65
N ASN A 367 -19.34 15.24 -7.68
CA ASN A 367 -19.63 15.87 -6.40
C ASN A 367 -20.04 17.34 -6.58
N ILE A 368 -19.31 18.12 -7.36
CA ILE A 368 -19.67 19.52 -7.63
C ILE A 368 -21.02 19.61 -8.35
N LEU A 369 -21.29 18.73 -9.32
CA LEU A 369 -22.57 18.71 -10.03
C LEU A 369 -23.75 18.33 -9.13
N SER A 370 -23.54 17.58 -8.04
CA SER A 370 -24.63 17.24 -7.12
C SER A 370 -25.21 18.48 -6.45
N ALA A 371 -24.39 19.51 -6.20
CA ALA A 371 -24.86 20.80 -5.71
C ALA A 371 -25.78 21.53 -6.72
N PHE A 372 -25.64 21.25 -8.02
CA PHE A 372 -26.48 21.82 -9.10
C PHE A 372 -27.71 20.97 -9.44
N ALA A 373 -27.80 19.76 -8.89
CA ALA A 373 -28.90 18.82 -9.14
C ALA A 373 -29.91 18.77 -7.97
N ALA A 374 -29.65 19.52 -6.90
CA ALA A 374 -30.41 19.56 -5.65
C ALA A 374 -31.71 20.36 -5.77
#